data_AF-A0A2E7ZEI3-F1
#
_entry.id   AF-A0A2E7ZEI3-F1
#
_cell.length_a   1.000
_cell.length_b   1.000
_cell.length_c   1.000
_cell.angle_alpha   90.00
_cell.angle_beta   90.00
_cell.angle_gamma   90.00
#
_symmetry.space_group_name_H-M   'P 1'
#
loop_
_entity.id
_entity.type
_entity.pdbx_description
1 polymer ?
#
loop_
_entity_poly.entity_id
_entity_poly.type
_entity_poly.pdbx_seq_one_letter_code
_entity_poly.pdbx_strand_id
1 'polypeptide(L)'
;MGQHKTSIHWERDTGHFNIKSFNRDHVIRFENGVAINATSAPEYTGNLELISPEDLLVAAISSCHMMTFLAIASLKNWLVQTYNDQAQGFLEENSRGRVMMNRVILQPQVLFSGSNLPTSKEQEDIHFKAKRSGFITNSVRTSISIQPHF
;
A
#
# COMPACT_ATOMS: atom_id res chain seq x y z
N MET A 1 6.03 -18.73 11.70
CA MET A 1 5.17 -18.42 10.53
C MET A 1 3.84 -17.94 11.06
N GLY A 2 3.32 -16.83 10.53
CA GLY A 2 2.03 -16.25 10.95
C GLY A 2 0.96 -16.47 9.88
N GLN A 3 -0.30 -16.56 10.31
CA GLN A 3 -1.46 -16.59 9.43
C GLN A 3 -2.18 -15.23 9.52
N HIS A 4 -2.60 -14.68 8.38
CA HIS A 4 -3.38 -13.44 8.31
C HIS A 4 -4.74 -13.75 7.67
N LYS A 5 -5.83 -13.44 8.36
CA LYS A 5 -7.19 -13.78 7.92
C LYS A 5 -8.06 -12.53 7.78
N THR A 6 -8.92 -12.57 6.79
CA THR A 6 -9.99 -11.61 6.56
C THR A 6 -11.21 -12.36 6.01
N SER A 7 -12.39 -11.79 6.20
CA SER A 7 -13.61 -12.22 5.51
C SER A 7 -14.11 -11.09 4.62
N ILE A 8 -14.80 -11.45 3.54
CA ILE A 8 -15.40 -10.50 2.60
C ILE A 8 -16.88 -10.84 2.49
N HIS A 9 -17.72 -9.82 2.60
CA HIS A 9 -19.17 -9.96 2.45
C HIS A 9 -19.68 -8.94 1.45
N TRP A 10 -20.35 -9.44 0.41
CA TRP A 10 -21.09 -8.67 -0.57
C TRP A 10 -22.53 -9.16 -0.60
N GLU A 11 -23.47 -8.23 -0.61
CA GLU A 11 -24.89 -8.52 -0.74
C GLU A 11 -25.48 -7.68 -1.87
N ARG A 12 -26.31 -8.31 -2.70
CA ARG A 12 -26.96 -7.61 -3.81
C ARG A 12 -28.05 -6.69 -3.29
N ASP A 13 -27.96 -5.41 -3.60
CA ASP A 13 -29.01 -4.42 -3.30
C ASP A 13 -29.81 -3.99 -4.55
N THR A 14 -29.42 -4.47 -5.74
CA THR A 14 -30.06 -4.11 -7.01
C THR A 14 -31.01 -5.18 -7.52
N GLY A 15 -32.02 -4.78 -8.31
CA GLY A 15 -33.05 -5.69 -8.84
C GLY A 15 -32.55 -6.70 -9.89
N HIS A 16 -31.45 -6.41 -10.58
CA HIS A 16 -30.88 -7.25 -11.63
C HIS A 16 -29.41 -7.58 -11.36
N PHE A 17 -28.97 -8.77 -11.74
CA PHE A 17 -27.57 -9.19 -11.64
C PHE A 17 -26.96 -9.33 -13.03
N ASN A 18 -26.35 -8.24 -13.51
CA ASN A 18 -25.50 -8.24 -14.70
C ASN A 18 -24.40 -7.19 -14.55
N ILE A 19 -23.39 -7.24 -15.43
CA ILE A 19 -22.21 -6.37 -15.38
C ILE A 19 -22.53 -4.87 -15.27
N LYS A 20 -23.68 -4.42 -15.78
CA LYS A 20 -24.07 -3.00 -15.74
C LYS A 20 -24.83 -2.60 -14.48
N SER A 21 -25.29 -3.54 -13.66
CA SER A 21 -26.32 -3.27 -12.64
C SER A 21 -26.07 -3.85 -11.25
N PHE A 22 -25.13 -4.78 -11.03
CA PHE A 22 -24.83 -5.24 -9.68
C PHE A 22 -24.10 -4.13 -8.87
N ASN A 23 -24.33 -4.00 -7.58
CA ASN A 23 -23.56 -3.07 -6.73
C ASN A 23 -22.13 -3.56 -6.52
N ARG A 24 -21.16 -2.65 -6.43
CA ARG A 24 -19.75 -3.00 -6.21
C ARG A 24 -19.37 -2.98 -4.72
N ASP A 25 -20.17 -2.29 -3.94
CA ASP A 25 -19.94 -2.00 -2.53
C ASP A 25 -20.03 -3.29 -1.71
N HIS A 26 -19.03 -3.52 -0.87
CA HIS A 26 -18.90 -4.69 -0.01
C HIS A 26 -18.10 -4.36 1.24
N VAL A 27 -18.04 -5.29 2.19
CA VAL A 27 -17.30 -5.10 3.45
C VAL A 27 -16.21 -6.15 3.60
N ILE A 28 -15.00 -5.69 3.89
CA ILE A 28 -13.86 -6.52 4.30
C ILE A 28 -13.77 -6.45 5.83
N ARG A 29 -13.77 -7.60 6.53
CA ARG A 29 -13.71 -7.66 8.01
C ARG A 29 -12.49 -8.46 8.49
N PHE A 30 -11.78 -7.89 9.45
CA PHE A 30 -10.62 -8.49 10.11
C PHE A 30 -10.99 -9.11 11.47
N GLU A 31 -10.18 -10.06 11.95
CA GLU A 31 -10.45 -10.78 13.21
C GLU A 31 -10.50 -9.87 14.45
N ASN A 32 -9.86 -8.70 14.40
CA ASN A 32 -9.88 -7.70 15.47
C ASN A 32 -11.14 -6.79 15.43
N GLY A 33 -12.12 -7.10 14.58
CA GLY A 33 -13.38 -6.35 14.46
C GLY A 33 -13.31 -5.11 13.56
N VAL A 34 -12.13 -4.75 13.05
CA VAL A 34 -11.99 -3.65 12.07
C VAL A 34 -12.67 -4.06 10.76
N ALA A 35 -13.36 -3.10 10.15
CA ALA A 35 -14.01 -3.28 8.86
C ALA A 35 -13.61 -2.15 7.90
N ILE A 36 -13.49 -2.50 6.61
CA ILE A 36 -13.29 -1.57 5.51
C ILE A 36 -14.49 -1.68 4.59
N ASN A 37 -15.18 -0.57 4.36
CA ASN A 37 -16.15 -0.45 3.27
C ASN A 37 -15.37 -0.30 1.97
N ALA A 38 -15.55 -1.27 1.09
CA ALA A 38 -14.78 -1.42 -0.13
C ALA A 38 -15.69 -1.46 -1.35
N THR A 39 -15.10 -1.21 -2.50
CA THR A 39 -15.76 -1.17 -3.81
C THR A 39 -14.79 -1.68 -4.87
N SER A 40 -15.18 -1.78 -6.13
CA SER A 40 -14.21 -1.82 -7.25
C SER A 40 -13.60 -0.45 -7.50
N ALA A 41 -12.54 -0.37 -8.32
CA ALA A 41 -12.00 0.92 -8.76
C ALA A 41 -13.03 1.74 -9.56
N PRO A 42 -12.86 3.08 -9.65
CA PRO A 42 -13.79 3.98 -10.33
C PRO A 42 -14.00 3.64 -11.81
N GLU A 43 -12.94 3.23 -12.50
CA GLU A 43 -12.96 2.79 -13.91
C GLU A 43 -13.86 1.56 -14.11
N TYR A 44 -14.14 0.83 -13.04
CA TYR A 44 -15.00 -0.35 -13.01
C TYR A 44 -16.34 -0.08 -12.30
N THR A 45 -16.81 1.17 -12.33
CA THR A 45 -18.10 1.65 -11.76
C THR A 45 -18.16 1.53 -10.23
N GLY A 46 -17.03 1.75 -9.58
CA GLY A 46 -16.95 1.79 -8.12
C GLY A 46 -17.41 3.10 -7.49
N ASN A 47 -17.72 3.05 -6.19
CA ASN A 47 -18.03 4.20 -5.38
C ASN A 47 -16.76 5.00 -5.01
N LEU A 48 -16.67 6.26 -5.43
CA LEU A 48 -15.50 7.14 -5.17
C LEU A 48 -15.23 7.41 -3.68
N GLU A 49 -16.21 7.18 -2.81
CA GLU A 49 -16.08 7.39 -1.36
C GLU A 49 -15.57 6.14 -0.63
N LEU A 50 -15.44 5.01 -1.32
CA LEU A 50 -15.03 3.72 -0.76
C LEU A 50 -13.66 3.29 -1.30
N ILE A 51 -13.05 2.31 -0.65
CA ILE A 51 -11.68 1.89 -0.95
C ILE A 51 -11.68 0.75 -1.97
N SER A 52 -10.84 0.86 -3.01
CA SER A 52 -10.65 -0.22 -3.99
C SER A 52 -9.57 -1.23 -3.55
N PRO A 53 -9.58 -2.48 -4.07
CA PRO A 53 -8.48 -3.43 -3.89
C PRO A 53 -7.11 -2.88 -4.33
N GLU A 54 -7.10 -2.07 -5.38
CA GLU A 54 -5.91 -1.40 -5.90
C GLU A 54 -5.33 -0.44 -4.87
N ASP A 55 -6.16 0.41 -4.26
CA ASP A 55 -5.75 1.34 -3.19
C ASP A 55 -5.24 0.57 -1.97
N LEU A 56 -5.92 -0.50 -1.58
CA LEU A 56 -5.49 -1.36 -0.48
C LEU A 56 -4.11 -1.99 -0.74
N LEU A 57 -3.84 -2.38 -1.99
CA LEU A 57 -2.53 -2.94 -2.37
C LEU A 57 -1.43 -1.88 -2.29
N VAL A 58 -1.68 -0.67 -2.79
CA VAL A 58 -0.73 0.46 -2.68
C VAL A 58 -0.45 0.78 -1.22
N ALA A 59 -1.50 0.87 -0.40
CA ALA A 59 -1.37 1.11 1.03
C ALA A 59 -0.58 0.00 1.75
N ALA A 60 -0.83 -1.27 1.42
CA ALA A 60 -0.11 -2.41 2.00
C ALA A 60 1.40 -2.38 1.65
N ILE A 61 1.75 -2.04 0.40
CA ILE A 61 3.15 -1.90 -0.03
C ILE A 61 3.83 -0.75 0.72
N SER A 62 3.21 0.43 0.72
CA SER A 62 3.72 1.62 1.41
C SER A 62 3.93 1.36 2.90
N SER A 63 2.91 0.83 3.58
CA SER A 63 2.95 0.52 5.02
C SER A 63 4.02 -0.53 5.36
N CYS A 64 4.15 -1.59 4.56
CA CYS A 64 5.19 -2.61 4.79
C CYS A 64 6.61 -2.02 4.67
N HIS A 65 6.83 -1.17 3.67
CA HIS A 65 8.10 -0.46 3.51
C HIS A 65 8.36 0.50 4.69
N MET A 66 7.36 1.30 5.09
CA MET A 66 7.45 2.19 6.26
C MET A 66 7.84 1.44 7.53
N MET A 67 7.15 0.34 7.85
CA MET A 67 7.44 -0.44 9.05
C MET A 67 8.87 -1.00 9.06
N THR A 68 9.37 -1.42 7.89
CA THR A 68 10.75 -1.88 7.76
C THR A 68 11.75 -0.73 7.92
N PHE A 69 11.48 0.42 7.31
CA PHE A 69 12.29 1.62 7.46
C PHE A 69 12.41 2.06 8.93
N LEU A 70 11.27 2.17 9.63
CA LEU A 70 11.20 2.58 11.03
C LEU A 70 11.97 1.61 11.94
N ALA A 71 11.88 0.31 11.68
CA ALA A 71 12.66 -0.69 12.42
C ALA A 71 14.18 -0.48 12.24
N ILE A 72 14.65 -0.25 11.01
CA ILE A 72 16.09 -0.03 10.75
C ILE A 72 16.55 1.31 11.35
N ALA A 73 15.75 2.38 11.23
CA ALA A 73 16.06 3.69 11.81
C ALA A 73 16.17 3.60 13.35
N SER A 74 15.27 2.86 14.00
CA SER A 74 15.32 2.58 15.44
C SER A 74 16.62 1.87 15.85
N LEU A 75 17.04 0.84 15.11
CA LEU A 75 18.31 0.13 15.38
C LEU A 75 19.54 1.03 15.24
N LYS A 76 19.43 2.13 14.50
CA LYS A 76 20.49 3.13 14.31
C LYS A 76 20.41 4.30 15.29
N ASN A 77 19.45 4.28 16.21
CA ASN A 77 19.17 5.38 17.15
C ASN A 77 18.90 6.71 16.42
N TRP A 78 18.20 6.66 15.28
CA TRP A 78 17.68 7.86 14.62
C TRP A 78 16.26 8.12 15.10
N LEU A 79 16.04 9.31 15.68
CA LEU A 79 14.74 9.66 16.24
C LEU A 79 13.83 10.23 15.14
N VAL A 80 13.03 9.34 14.53
CA VAL A 80 11.98 9.70 13.57
C VAL A 80 10.80 10.32 14.29
N GLN A 81 10.42 11.53 13.90
CA GLN A 81 9.25 12.26 14.39
C GLN A 81 8.01 11.97 13.54
N THR A 82 8.16 12.02 12.22
CA THR A 82 7.08 11.73 11.29
C THR A 82 7.61 10.93 10.10
N TYR A 83 6.71 10.12 9.54
CA TYR A 83 6.88 9.46 8.27
C TYR A 83 5.58 9.67 7.50
N ASN A 84 5.67 10.35 6.36
CA ASN A 84 4.53 10.54 5.46
C ASN A 84 4.89 9.94 4.11
N ASP A 85 3.97 9.23 3.47
CA ASP A 85 4.19 8.67 2.13
C ASP A 85 2.97 8.94 1.25
N GLN A 86 3.20 9.62 0.14
CA GLN A 86 2.20 9.88 -0.89
C GLN A 86 2.36 8.86 -2.02
N ALA A 87 2.09 7.59 -1.69
CA ALA A 87 2.29 6.48 -2.60
C ALA A 87 1.28 6.50 -3.76
N GLN A 88 1.72 6.09 -4.96
CA GLN A 88 0.91 6.05 -6.17
C GLN A 88 1.03 4.68 -6.83
N GLY A 89 -0.11 4.05 -7.15
CA GLY A 89 -0.18 2.81 -7.92
C GLY A 89 -0.69 3.05 -9.34
N PHE A 90 -0.21 2.24 -10.28
CA PHE A 90 -0.56 2.33 -11.68
C PHE A 90 -0.99 0.97 -12.23
N LEU A 91 -2.28 0.87 -12.61
CA LEU A 91 -2.80 -0.23 -13.41
C LEU A 91 -2.41 0.00 -14.87
N GLU A 92 -1.45 -0.77 -15.35
CA GLU A 92 -0.90 -0.64 -16.70
C GLU A 92 -0.66 -2.03 -17.29
N GLU A 93 -0.58 -2.12 -18.62
CA GLU A 93 -0.16 -3.35 -19.27
C GLU A 93 1.32 -3.63 -18.96
N ASN A 94 1.62 -4.87 -18.57
CA ASN A 94 2.99 -5.35 -18.53
C ASN A 94 3.52 -5.70 -19.94
N SER A 95 4.79 -6.10 -20.04
CA SER A 95 5.42 -6.52 -21.31
C SER A 95 4.78 -7.72 -22.00
N ARG A 96 3.79 -8.36 -21.38
CA ARG A 96 3.01 -9.49 -21.93
C ARG A 96 1.57 -9.10 -22.27
N GLY A 97 1.24 -7.80 -22.29
CA GLY A 97 -0.09 -7.29 -22.61
C GLY A 97 -1.15 -7.59 -21.54
N ARG A 98 -0.75 -7.84 -20.29
CA ARG A 98 -1.70 -8.07 -19.18
C ARG A 98 -1.75 -6.84 -18.29
N VAL A 99 -2.96 -6.31 -18.09
CA VAL A 99 -3.21 -5.26 -17.10
C VAL A 99 -3.03 -5.81 -15.70
N MET A 100 -2.20 -5.15 -14.90
CA MET A 100 -1.95 -5.45 -13.50
C MET A 100 -1.50 -4.18 -12.78
N MET A 101 -1.39 -4.22 -11.45
CA MET A 101 -0.67 -3.20 -10.69
C MET A 101 0.82 -3.29 -11.04
N ASN A 102 1.20 -2.66 -12.14
CA ASN A 102 2.47 -2.85 -12.80
C ASN A 102 3.57 -2.03 -12.12
N ARG A 103 3.21 -0.86 -11.60
CA ARG A 103 4.12 0.08 -10.98
C ARG A 103 3.51 0.70 -9.73
N VAL A 104 4.33 0.83 -8.69
CA VAL A 104 4.02 1.62 -7.48
C VAL A 104 5.21 2.54 -7.20
N ILE A 105 4.93 3.82 -6.98
CA ILE A 105 5.92 4.82 -6.57
C ILE A 105 5.67 5.15 -5.11
N LEU A 106 6.67 4.96 -4.25
CA LEU A 106 6.67 5.45 -2.87
C LEU A 106 7.39 6.79 -2.81
N GLN A 107 6.80 7.75 -2.10
CA GLN A 107 7.31 9.12 -1.94
C GLN A 107 7.44 9.47 -0.46
N PRO A 108 8.33 8.78 0.28
CA PRO A 108 8.46 9.00 1.71
C PRO A 108 9.10 10.34 2.03
N GLN A 109 8.53 11.04 3.01
CA GLN A 109 9.07 12.23 3.64
C GLN A 109 9.19 11.94 5.14
N VAL A 110 10.41 12.05 5.66
CA VAL A 110 10.72 11.66 7.04
C VAL A 110 11.34 12.82 7.79
N LEU A 111 10.69 13.23 8.89
CA LEU A 111 11.25 14.23 9.79
C LEU A 111 12.04 13.53 10.89
N PHE A 112 13.30 13.92 11.06
CA PHE A 112 14.18 13.44 12.14
C PHE A 112 14.40 14.53 13.19
N SER A 113 14.80 14.12 14.39
CA SER A 113 15.16 15.00 15.49
C SER A 113 16.28 14.39 16.36
N GLY A 114 16.68 15.09 17.41
CA GLY A 114 17.78 14.68 18.28
C GLY A 114 19.16 15.05 17.71
N SER A 115 20.20 14.53 18.34
CA SER A 115 21.59 14.86 17.99
C SER A 115 22.18 13.95 16.91
N ASN A 116 21.67 12.73 16.76
CA ASN A 116 22.12 11.75 15.77
C ASN A 116 21.21 11.79 14.53
N LEU A 117 21.46 12.74 13.64
CA LEU A 117 20.70 12.93 12.40
C LEU A 117 21.37 12.20 11.23
N PRO A 118 20.60 11.47 10.40
CA PRO A 118 21.15 10.83 9.22
C PRO A 118 21.45 11.82 8.10
N THR A 119 22.53 11.58 7.37
CA THR A 119 22.78 12.25 6.08
C THR A 119 21.76 11.82 5.03
N SER A 120 21.52 12.63 4.00
CA SER A 120 20.62 12.25 2.90
C SER A 120 21.00 10.91 2.27
N LYS A 121 22.30 10.63 2.12
CA LYS A 121 22.79 9.37 1.57
C LYS A 121 22.43 8.17 2.44
N GLU A 122 22.55 8.32 3.75
CA GLU A 122 22.17 7.28 4.69
C GLU A 122 20.66 7.02 4.71
N GLN A 123 19.85 8.06 4.54
CA GLN A 123 18.41 7.93 4.40
C GLN A 123 18.03 7.16 3.12
N GLU A 124 18.63 7.52 1.98
CA GLU A 124 18.47 6.80 0.71
C GLU A 124 18.80 5.31 0.89
N ASP A 125 19.97 5.01 1.44
CA ASP A 125 20.45 3.64 1.60
C ASP A 125 19.51 2.79 2.47
N ILE A 126 18.87 3.38 3.48
CA ILE A 126 17.87 2.66 4.28
C ILE A 126 16.57 2.44 3.51
N HIS A 127 16.09 3.41 2.74
CA HIS A 127 14.92 3.19 1.89
C HIS A 127 15.14 2.01 0.93
N PHE A 128 16.31 1.91 0.31
CA PHE A 128 16.65 0.76 -0.53
C PHE A 128 16.73 -0.56 0.24
N LYS A 129 17.29 -0.55 1.46
CA LYS A 129 17.31 -1.74 2.33
C LYS A 129 15.90 -2.15 2.75
N ALA A 130 15.06 -1.20 3.15
CA ALA A 130 13.68 -1.44 3.56
C ALA A 130 12.87 -2.08 2.44
N LYS A 131 13.04 -1.60 1.19
CA LYS A 131 12.44 -2.23 0.00
C LYS A 131 12.79 -3.71 -0.12
N ARG A 132 14.07 -4.05 -0.02
CA ARG A 132 14.59 -5.41 -0.23
C ARG A 132 14.17 -6.36 0.89
N SER A 133 13.99 -5.86 2.10
CA SER A 133 13.62 -6.65 3.28
C SER A 133 12.11 -6.79 3.48
N GLY A 134 11.29 -6.00 2.79
CA GLY A 134 9.83 -5.99 2.98
C GLY A 134 9.14 -7.26 2.49
N PHE A 135 8.31 -7.87 3.35
CA PHE A 135 7.57 -9.09 3.01
C PHE A 135 6.61 -8.87 1.81
N ILE A 136 5.87 -7.75 1.81
CA ILE A 136 4.90 -7.45 0.74
C ILE A 136 5.61 -7.13 -0.57
N THR A 137 6.68 -6.31 -0.53
CA THR A 137 7.52 -6.01 -1.70
C THR A 137 8.08 -7.28 -2.35
N ASN A 138 8.47 -8.27 -1.55
CA ASN A 138 8.96 -9.57 -2.04
C ASN A 138 7.86 -10.52 -2.50
N SER A 139 6.58 -10.19 -2.28
CA SER A 139 5.42 -11.04 -2.60
C SER A 139 4.69 -10.60 -3.87
N VAL A 140 5.07 -9.48 -4.48
CA VAL A 140 4.40 -8.91 -5.65
C VAL A 140 5.33 -8.87 -6.88
N ARG A 141 4.74 -8.90 -8.08
CA ARG A 141 5.46 -8.67 -9.34
C ARG A 141 5.56 -7.20 -9.72
N THR A 142 4.87 -6.33 -8.99
CA THR A 142 4.82 -4.88 -9.16
C THR A 142 6.21 -4.28 -9.09
N SER A 143 6.56 -3.43 -10.06
CA SER A 143 7.77 -2.62 -10.00
C SER A 143 7.60 -1.50 -8.98
N ILE A 144 8.35 -1.56 -7.89
CA ILE A 144 8.27 -0.57 -6.80
C ILE A 144 9.46 0.38 -6.90
N SER A 145 9.25 1.68 -7.09
CA SER A 145 10.30 2.71 -7.00
C SER A 145 10.13 3.54 -5.73
N ILE A 146 11.23 4.10 -5.23
CA ILE A 146 11.22 4.96 -4.04
C ILE A 146 11.86 6.29 -4.41
N GLN A 147 11.16 7.37 -4.13
CA GLN A 147 11.54 8.75 -4.41
C GLN A 147 11.41 9.57 -3.12
N PRO A 148 12.39 9.48 -2.20
CA PRO A 148 12.33 10.20 -0.93
C PRO A 148 12.38 11.71 -1.14
N HIS A 149 11.67 12.44 -0.28
CA HIS A 149 11.74 13.90 -0.18
C HIS A 149 12.46 14.28 1.11
N PHE A 150 13.47 15.14 1.01
CA PHE A 150 14.33 15.57 2.13
C PHE A 150 14.05 17.01 2.53
#